data_AF-A0A2N8HD82-F1
#
_entry.id   AF-A0A2N8HD82-F1
#
_cell.length_a   1.000
_cell.length_b   1.000
_cell.length_c   1.000
_cell.angle_alpha   90.00
_cell.angle_beta   90.00
_cell.angle_gamma   90.00
#
_symmetry.space_group_name_H-M   'P 1'
#
loop_
_entity.id
_entity.type
_entity.pdbx_description
1 polymer ?
#
loop_
_entity_poly.entity_id
_entity_poly.type
_entity_poly.pdbx_seq_one_letter_code
_entity_poly.pdbx_strand_id
1 'polypeptide(L)'
;MASGKCRHGKAEGCAPSAELLTEVRRLLAEGSVRASGAARSCTGTADCCRFRLTGETPHVTLGEAWVAWKAWRAAGRTRVELHPDGSCPFLNGQGRCMIYEGRPLACRTHFCVAAGGALSRRGVIDLIHALEDIDVALGGDGAARLPEAVERLSRRGPAGGGRKGRR
;
A
#
# COMPACT_ATOMS: atom_id res chain seq x y z
N MET A 1 41.30 13.51 -6.89
CA MET A 1 40.37 14.57 -6.43
C MET A 1 38.99 13.96 -6.28
N ALA A 2 38.61 13.58 -5.06
CA ALA A 2 37.29 13.04 -4.76
C ALA A 2 36.32 14.22 -4.53
N SER A 3 35.46 14.48 -5.52
CA SER A 3 34.27 15.33 -5.37
C SER A 3 33.08 14.40 -5.59
N GLY A 4 32.09 14.27 -4.72
CA GLY A 4 31.68 15.13 -3.62
C GLY A 4 30.16 15.28 -3.71
N LYS A 5 29.49 14.96 -2.60
CA LYS A 5 28.14 15.39 -2.20
C LYS A 5 26.95 14.69 -2.87
N CYS A 6 26.51 13.58 -2.25
CA CYS A 6 25.10 13.20 -2.22
C CYS A 6 24.35 14.28 -1.40
N ARG A 7 23.88 15.32 -2.10
CA ARG A 7 22.98 16.31 -1.50
C ARG A 7 21.61 15.67 -1.40
N HIS A 8 21.13 15.53 -0.16
CA HIS A 8 19.73 15.29 0.19
C HIS A 8 18.83 16.13 -0.71
N GLY A 9 18.22 15.49 -1.69
CA GLY A 9 17.36 16.10 -2.69
C GLY A 9 16.15 15.18 -2.84
N LYS A 10 15.08 15.55 -2.13
CA LYS A 10 13.70 15.11 -2.28
C LYS A 10 13.45 13.89 -3.17
N ALA A 11 13.01 12.78 -2.57
CA ALA A 11 12.43 11.62 -3.26
C ALA A 11 11.06 11.94 -3.90
N GLU A 12 10.87 13.14 -4.45
CA GLU A 12 9.70 13.54 -5.20
C GLU A 12 9.83 13.02 -6.64
N GLY A 13 9.55 11.73 -6.85
CA GLY A 13 9.14 11.25 -8.18
C GLY A 13 9.82 9.99 -8.74
N CYS A 14 10.83 9.41 -8.08
CA CYS A 14 11.39 8.13 -8.53
C CYS A 14 10.67 6.95 -7.87
N ALA A 15 10.44 5.88 -8.62
CA ALA A 15 9.99 4.62 -8.03
C ALA A 15 11.05 4.11 -7.05
N PRO A 16 10.67 3.54 -5.89
CA PRO A 16 11.59 2.92 -4.95
C PRO A 16 12.45 1.84 -5.62
N SER A 17 13.63 1.58 -5.04
CA SER A 17 14.48 0.47 -5.49
C SER A 17 13.74 -0.87 -5.39
N ALA A 18 14.11 -1.81 -6.26
CA ALA A 18 13.52 -3.14 -6.24
C ALA A 18 13.75 -3.85 -4.90
N GLU A 19 14.91 -3.66 -4.29
CA GLU A 19 15.30 -4.21 -2.99
C GLU A 19 14.38 -3.73 -1.86
N LEU A 20 14.15 -2.41 -1.75
CA LEU A 20 13.27 -1.86 -0.71
C LEU A 20 11.83 -2.38 -0.87
N LEU A 21 11.32 -2.48 -2.10
CA LEU A 21 9.97 -3.04 -2.32
C LEU A 21 9.91 -4.55 -2.10
N THR A 22 11.01 -5.28 -2.28
CA THR A 22 11.10 -6.69 -1.89
C THR A 22 11.01 -6.81 -0.38
N GLU A 23 11.69 -5.95 0.36
CA GLU A 23 11.63 -5.94 1.82
C GLU A 23 10.23 -5.59 2.35
N VAL A 24 9.58 -4.57 1.77
CA VAL A 24 8.16 -4.27 2.09
C VAL A 24 7.29 -5.51 1.87
N ARG A 25 7.42 -6.18 0.72
CA ARG A 25 6.63 -7.41 0.45
C ARG A 25 6.92 -8.52 1.45
N ARG A 26 8.17 -8.66 1.90
CA ARG A 26 8.55 -9.64 2.92
C ARG A 26 7.84 -9.36 4.25
N LEU A 27 7.83 -8.10 4.71
CA LEU A 27 7.12 -7.68 5.92
C LEU A 27 5.60 -7.89 5.80
N LEU A 28 5.03 -7.60 4.64
CA LEU A 28 3.62 -7.85 4.34
C LEU A 28 3.28 -9.36 4.37
N ALA A 29 4.15 -10.19 3.80
CA ALA A 29 3.99 -11.65 3.84
C ALA A 29 4.05 -12.17 5.28
N GLU A 30 5.01 -11.70 6.07
CA GLU A 30 5.13 -12.01 7.50
C GLU A 30 3.84 -11.66 8.27
N GLY A 31 3.25 -10.48 8.03
CA GLY A 31 1.95 -10.13 8.61
C GLY A 31 0.82 -11.12 8.25
N SER A 32 0.87 -11.69 7.04
CA SER A 32 -0.11 -12.69 6.59
C SER A 32 0.10 -14.05 7.26
N VAL A 33 1.35 -14.43 7.50
CA VAL A 33 1.72 -15.66 8.25
C VAL A 33 1.21 -15.54 9.68
N ARG A 34 1.45 -14.41 10.36
CA ARG A 34 0.97 -14.17 11.72
C ARG A 34 -0.55 -14.18 11.82
N ALA A 35 -1.24 -13.56 10.86
CA ALA A 35 -2.70 -13.62 10.79
C ALA A 35 -3.21 -15.05 10.66
N SER A 36 -2.64 -15.81 9.72
CA SER A 36 -3.00 -17.22 9.49
C SER A 36 -2.75 -18.08 10.73
N GLY A 37 -1.59 -17.92 11.39
CA GLY A 37 -1.26 -18.62 12.63
C GLY A 37 -2.21 -18.30 13.78
N ALA A 38 -2.88 -17.15 13.72
CA ALA A 38 -3.93 -16.76 14.65
C ALA A 38 -5.34 -17.05 14.10
N ALA A 39 -5.48 -17.95 13.13
CA ALA A 39 -6.73 -18.36 12.50
C ALA A 39 -7.55 -17.20 11.89
N ARG A 40 -6.88 -16.18 11.34
CA ARG A 40 -7.50 -15.03 10.68
C ARG A 40 -7.11 -15.00 9.20
N SER A 41 -8.10 -14.91 8.33
CA SER A 41 -7.88 -14.85 6.88
C SER A 41 -9.03 -14.13 6.18
N CYS A 42 -8.76 -13.52 5.03
CA CYS A 42 -9.80 -12.84 4.27
C CYS A 42 -10.82 -13.85 3.76
N THR A 43 -12.08 -13.66 4.14
CA THR A 43 -13.22 -14.49 3.70
C THR A 43 -13.82 -14.03 2.37
N GLY A 44 -13.39 -12.89 1.84
CA GLY A 44 -13.89 -12.34 0.58
C GLY A 44 -15.28 -11.69 0.65
N THR A 45 -15.86 -11.49 1.85
CA THR A 45 -17.16 -10.80 2.00
C THR A 45 -17.11 -9.30 1.70
N ALA A 46 -15.91 -8.73 1.68
CA ALA A 46 -15.62 -7.31 1.46
C ALA A 46 -16.14 -6.35 2.53
N ASP A 47 -16.64 -6.82 3.67
CA ASP A 47 -17.15 -5.93 4.74
C ASP A 47 -16.05 -4.99 5.27
N CYS A 48 -14.84 -5.52 5.52
CA CYS A 48 -13.70 -4.70 5.95
C CYS A 48 -13.15 -3.76 4.85
N CYS A 49 -13.57 -3.93 3.59
CA CYS A 49 -13.19 -3.05 2.49
C CYS A 49 -14.12 -1.85 2.34
N ARG A 50 -15.25 -1.80 3.06
CA ARG A 50 -16.22 -0.69 3.00
C ARG A 50 -15.90 0.35 4.07
N PHE A 51 -14.83 1.12 3.86
CA PHE A 51 -14.23 1.97 4.89
C PHE A 51 -15.19 2.98 5.52
N ARG A 52 -16.08 3.58 4.74
CA ARG A 52 -17.11 4.49 5.29
C ARG A 52 -18.09 3.76 6.21
N LEU A 53 -18.47 2.54 5.85
CA LEU A 53 -19.41 1.74 6.64
C LEU A 53 -18.77 1.27 7.95
N THR A 54 -17.49 0.90 7.91
CA THR A 54 -16.76 0.42 9.09
C THR A 54 -16.23 1.54 9.97
N GLY A 55 -16.10 2.77 9.43
CA GLY A 55 -15.37 3.87 10.07
C GLY A 55 -13.85 3.68 10.07
N GLU A 56 -13.36 2.58 9.52
CA GLU A 56 -11.96 2.17 9.58
C GLU A 56 -11.33 2.28 8.18
N THR A 57 -10.34 3.16 8.05
CA THR A 57 -9.55 3.30 6.82
C THR A 57 -8.11 2.88 7.08
N PRO A 58 -7.56 1.93 6.31
CA PRO A 58 -6.16 1.56 6.39
C PRO A 58 -5.25 2.79 6.23
N HIS A 59 -4.34 2.98 7.19
CA HIS A 59 -3.18 3.83 7.02
C HIS A 59 -2.03 3.00 6.44
N VAL A 60 -1.32 3.57 5.49
CA VAL A 60 -0.26 2.90 4.74
C VAL A 60 0.95 3.80 4.60
N THR A 61 2.13 3.20 4.65
CA THR A 61 3.38 3.88 4.32
C THR A 61 3.52 4.05 2.81
N LEU A 62 4.45 4.90 2.38
CA LEU A 62 4.78 5.11 0.98
C LEU A 62 5.21 3.80 0.30
N GLY A 63 5.97 2.96 1.01
CA GLY A 63 6.39 1.64 0.52
C GLY A 63 5.19 0.73 0.22
N GLU A 64 4.24 0.66 1.15
CA GLU A 64 3.00 -0.11 0.97
C GLU A 64 2.15 0.45 -0.17
N ALA A 65 2.02 1.77 -0.27
CA ALA A 65 1.30 2.43 -1.36
C ALA A 65 1.90 2.10 -2.73
N TRP A 66 3.25 2.03 -2.83
CA TRP A 66 3.92 1.61 -4.07
C TRP A 66 3.68 0.14 -4.42
N VAL A 67 3.64 -0.75 -3.42
CA VAL A 67 3.29 -2.17 -3.65
C VAL A 67 1.85 -2.30 -4.15
N ALA A 68 0.90 -1.61 -3.51
CA ALA A 68 -0.49 -1.57 -3.93
C ALA A 68 -0.64 -1.00 -5.35
N TRP A 69 0.04 0.12 -5.64
CA TRP A 69 0.03 0.74 -6.96
C TRP A 69 0.60 -0.18 -8.05
N LYS A 70 1.72 -0.86 -7.79
CA LYS A 70 2.29 -1.82 -8.74
C LYS A 70 1.36 -3.00 -9.00
N ALA A 71 0.68 -3.52 -7.98
CA ALA A 71 -0.33 -4.56 -8.14
C ALA A 71 -1.53 -4.08 -8.98
N TRP A 72 -1.98 -2.83 -8.76
CA TRP A 72 -3.04 -2.22 -9.55
C TRP A 72 -2.66 -2.05 -11.02
N ARG A 73 -1.42 -1.63 -11.28
CA ARG A 73 -0.87 -1.54 -12.65
C ARG A 73 -0.79 -2.92 -13.31
N ALA A 74 -0.36 -3.94 -12.57
CA ALA A 74 -0.30 -5.33 -13.05
C ALA A 74 -1.69 -5.90 -13.37
N ALA A 75 -2.74 -5.43 -12.68
CA ALA A 75 -4.14 -5.74 -12.98
C ALA A 75 -4.70 -5.00 -14.22
N GLY A 76 -3.83 -4.36 -15.03
CA GLY A 76 -4.20 -3.67 -16.26
C GLY A 76 -4.80 -2.27 -16.05
N ARG A 77 -4.70 -1.71 -14.84
CA ARG A 77 -5.32 -0.42 -14.50
C ARG A 77 -4.28 0.70 -14.49
N THR A 78 -4.68 1.90 -14.88
CA THR A 78 -3.78 3.07 -15.04
C THR A 78 -4.17 4.25 -14.15
N ARG A 79 -5.37 4.22 -13.57
CA ARG A 79 -5.92 5.27 -12.71
C ARG A 79 -6.64 4.64 -11.53
N VAL A 80 -6.57 5.29 -10.37
CA VAL A 80 -7.42 4.95 -9.23
C VAL A 80 -8.65 5.85 -9.25
N GLU A 81 -9.83 5.24 -9.19
CA GLU A 81 -11.10 5.94 -9.01
C GLU A 81 -11.60 5.65 -7.59
N LEU A 82 -12.03 6.69 -6.89
CA LEU A 82 -12.60 6.56 -5.55
C LEU A 82 -14.08 6.26 -5.67
N HIS A 83 -14.56 5.26 -4.94
CA HIS A 83 -15.98 4.94 -4.93
C HIS A 83 -16.77 6.01 -4.15
N PRO A 84 -17.92 6.48 -4.66
CA PRO A 84 -18.75 7.48 -3.97
C PRO A 84 -19.23 7.03 -2.59
N ASP A 85 -19.38 5.73 -2.37
CA ASP A 85 -19.77 5.10 -1.11
C ASP A 85 -18.62 5.06 -0.07
N GLY A 86 -17.40 5.44 -0.45
CA GLY A 86 -16.22 5.40 0.41
C GLY A 86 -15.64 4.00 0.61
N SER A 87 -15.97 3.05 -0.26
CA SER A 87 -15.32 1.73 -0.31
C SER A 87 -13.88 1.81 -0.80
N CYS A 88 -13.11 0.75 -0.52
CA CYS A 88 -11.73 0.60 -0.95
C CYS A 88 -11.63 0.81 -2.47
N PRO A 89 -10.72 1.69 -2.94
CA PRO A 89 -10.59 2.00 -4.37
C PRO A 89 -10.20 0.78 -5.23
N PHE A 90 -9.66 -0.26 -4.61
CA PHE A 90 -9.26 -1.49 -5.30
C PHE A 90 -10.32 -2.59 -5.27
N LEU A 91 -11.51 -2.31 -4.73
CA LEU A 91 -12.64 -3.22 -4.76
C LEU A 91 -13.32 -3.11 -6.13
N ASN A 92 -13.54 -4.24 -6.81
CA ASN A 92 -14.32 -4.24 -8.04
C ASN A 92 -15.83 -4.33 -7.75
N GLY A 93 -16.66 -4.20 -8.80
CA GLY A 93 -18.12 -4.26 -8.68
C GLY A 93 -18.68 -5.60 -8.18
N GLN A 94 -17.86 -6.66 -8.14
CA GLN A 94 -18.21 -7.97 -7.56
C GLN A 94 -17.73 -8.13 -6.11
N GLY A 95 -17.21 -7.07 -5.48
CA GLY A 95 -16.65 -7.14 -4.13
C GLY A 95 -15.29 -7.86 -4.05
N ARG A 96 -14.60 -8.08 -5.17
CA ARG A 96 -13.27 -8.73 -5.17
C ARG A 96 -12.15 -7.69 -5.14
N CYS A 97 -11.13 -7.96 -4.31
CA CYS A 97 -9.94 -7.12 -4.23
C CYS A 97 -9.06 -7.33 -5.46
N MET A 98 -8.83 -6.27 -6.22
CA MET A 98 -8.03 -6.30 -7.44
C MET A 98 -6.52 -6.25 -7.18
N ILE A 99 -6.10 -6.00 -5.94
CA ILE A 99 -4.70 -5.97 -5.52
C ILE A 99 -4.42 -7.01 -4.43
N TYR A 100 -5.10 -8.16 -4.45
CA TYR A 100 -5.07 -9.13 -3.34
C TYR A 100 -3.63 -9.47 -2.86
N GLU A 101 -2.71 -9.68 -3.79
CA GLU A 101 -1.28 -9.93 -3.49
C GLU A 101 -0.51 -8.67 -3.08
N GLY A 102 -0.96 -7.48 -3.51
CA GLY A 102 -0.40 -6.18 -3.17
C GLY A 102 -1.05 -5.50 -1.97
N ARG A 103 -1.84 -6.22 -1.17
CA ARG A 103 -2.54 -5.66 0.00
C ARG A 103 -1.57 -5.09 1.03
N PRO A 104 -1.85 -3.91 1.62
CA PRO A 104 -1.11 -3.37 2.75
C PRO A 104 -1.21 -4.23 4.01
N LEU A 105 -0.37 -3.94 5.02
CA LEU A 105 -0.30 -4.67 6.29
C LEU A 105 -1.64 -4.62 7.01
N ALA A 106 -2.28 -3.45 7.06
CA ALA A 106 -3.60 -3.30 7.66
C ALA A 106 -4.62 -4.26 7.03
N CYS A 107 -4.66 -4.41 5.71
CA CYS A 107 -5.57 -5.35 5.03
C CYS A 107 -5.23 -6.83 5.25
N ARG A 108 -4.05 -7.14 5.79
CA ARG A 108 -3.57 -8.49 6.12
C ARG A 108 -3.74 -8.83 7.60
N THR A 109 -4.11 -7.86 8.42
CA THR A 109 -4.09 -7.97 9.89
C THR A 109 -5.37 -7.43 10.53
N HIS A 110 -6.14 -6.61 9.82
CA HIS A 110 -7.44 -6.06 10.21
C HIS A 110 -8.52 -6.65 9.32
N PHE A 111 -9.20 -7.69 9.82
CA PHE A 111 -10.24 -8.38 9.08
C PHE A 111 -11.63 -8.05 9.62
N CYS A 112 -12.66 -8.41 8.83
CA CYS A 112 -14.03 -8.36 9.29
C CYS A 112 -14.26 -9.34 10.46
N VAL A 113 -15.35 -9.14 11.20
CA VAL A 113 -15.74 -10.02 12.32
C VAL A 113 -15.85 -11.48 11.86
N ALA A 114 -16.41 -11.72 10.67
CA ALA A 114 -16.53 -13.05 10.06
C ALA A 114 -15.17 -13.74 9.80
N ALA A 115 -14.08 -12.98 9.75
CA ALA A 115 -12.72 -13.45 9.51
C ALA A 115 -11.87 -13.47 10.80
N GLY A 116 -12.49 -13.32 11.98
CA GLY A 116 -11.81 -13.33 13.28
C GLY A 116 -11.31 -11.97 13.77
N GLY A 117 -11.70 -10.89 13.09
CA GLY A 117 -11.39 -9.51 13.50
C GLY A 117 -9.91 -9.15 13.37
N ALA A 118 -9.54 -8.00 13.94
CA ALA A 118 -8.16 -7.52 13.92
C ALA A 118 -7.23 -8.35 14.81
N LEU A 119 -5.98 -8.49 14.38
CA LEU A 119 -4.89 -8.91 15.24
C LEU A 119 -4.63 -7.87 16.32
N SER A 120 -4.14 -8.33 17.47
CA SER A 120 -3.67 -7.41 18.49
C SER A 120 -2.48 -6.59 17.97
N ARG A 121 -2.43 -5.29 18.29
CA ARG A 121 -1.32 -4.41 17.91
C ARG A 121 0.04 -4.97 18.33
N ARG A 122 0.12 -5.59 19.51
CA ARG A 122 1.34 -6.24 20.03
C ARG A 122 1.89 -7.34 19.10
N GLY A 123 1.03 -8.03 18.36
CA GLY A 123 1.46 -9.10 17.45
C GLY A 123 2.07 -8.61 16.13
N VAL A 124 2.00 -7.31 15.83
CA VAL A 124 2.42 -6.74 14.55
C VAL A 124 3.19 -5.42 14.69
N ILE A 125 3.45 -4.97 15.92
CA ILE A 125 4.07 -3.64 16.18
C ILE A 125 5.48 -3.53 15.61
N ASP A 126 6.25 -4.61 15.64
CA ASP A 126 7.57 -4.72 15.02
C ASP A 126 7.50 -4.59 13.50
N LEU A 127 6.47 -5.14 12.85
CA LEU A 127 6.25 -4.97 11.41
C LEU A 127 5.86 -3.52 11.07
N ILE A 128 5.08 -2.88 11.92
CA ILE A 128 4.71 -1.48 11.77
C ILE A 128 5.97 -0.60 11.83
N HIS A 129 6.79 -0.74 12.87
CA HIS A 129 8.03 0.03 13.00
C HIS A 129 8.98 -0.21 11.81
N ALA A 130 9.15 -1.46 11.37
CA ALA A 130 9.99 -1.76 10.21
C ALA A 130 9.47 -1.11 8.91
N LEU A 131 8.15 -1.04 8.72
CA LEU A 131 7.55 -0.34 7.59
C LEU A 131 7.72 1.19 7.71
N GLU A 132 7.65 1.75 8.90
CA GLU A 132 7.89 3.17 9.19
C GLU A 132 9.36 3.55 8.93
N ASP A 133 10.32 2.69 9.30
CA ASP A 133 11.74 2.89 8.98
C ASP A 133 11.97 2.93 7.46
N ILE A 134 11.32 2.04 6.71
CA ILE A 134 11.35 2.05 5.25
C ILE A 134 10.67 3.31 4.70
N ASP A 135 9.58 3.77 5.31
CA ASP A 135 8.90 5.00 4.92
C ASP A 135 9.86 6.19 4.97
N VAL A 136 10.58 6.35 6.08
CA VAL A 136 11.61 7.38 6.26
C VAL A 136 12.71 7.24 5.22
N ALA A 137 13.20 6.02 4.97
CA ALA A 137 14.23 5.77 3.96
C ALA A 137 13.78 6.14 2.53
N LEU A 138 12.47 6.04 2.25
CA LEU A 138 11.86 6.45 0.98
C LEU A 138 11.54 7.95 0.90
N GLY A 139 11.77 8.70 1.97
CA GLY A 139 11.35 10.10 2.08
C GLY A 139 9.83 10.26 2.15
N GLY A 140 9.14 9.31 2.76
CA GLY A 140 7.73 9.41 3.11
C GLY A 140 7.49 10.39 4.26
N ASP A 141 6.24 10.85 4.36
CA ASP A 141 5.78 11.81 5.39
C ASP A 141 5.07 11.08 6.56
N GLY A 142 5.27 9.77 6.71
CA GLY A 142 4.51 8.92 7.61
C GLY A 142 3.27 8.29 6.96
N ALA A 143 2.57 7.47 7.75
CA ALA A 143 1.42 6.72 7.27
C ALA A 143 0.26 7.65 6.87
N ALA A 144 -0.28 7.45 5.67
CA ALA A 144 -1.41 8.19 5.12
C ALA A 144 -2.59 7.26 4.83
N ARG A 145 -3.80 7.80 4.71
CA ARG A 145 -4.97 6.99 4.34
C ARG A 145 -4.78 6.36 2.98
N LEU A 146 -5.09 5.08 2.88
CA LEU A 146 -4.90 4.28 1.66
C LEU A 146 -5.43 4.98 0.39
N PRO A 147 -6.67 5.50 0.35
CA PRO A 147 -7.18 6.20 -0.84
C PRO A 147 -6.31 7.39 -1.26
N GLU A 148 -5.88 8.21 -0.31
CA GLU A 148 -5.08 9.42 -0.55
C GLU A 148 -3.66 9.07 -1.01
N ALA A 149 -3.04 8.06 -0.40
CA ALA A 149 -1.69 7.62 -0.73
C ALA A 149 -1.61 7.08 -2.17
N VAL A 150 -2.59 6.28 -2.58
CA VAL A 150 -2.58 5.66 -3.92
C VAL A 150 -3.07 6.61 -4.99
N GLU A 151 -3.98 7.53 -4.68
CA GLU A 151 -4.37 8.62 -5.58
C GLU A 151 -3.17 9.53 -5.88
N ARG A 152 -2.39 9.89 -4.85
CA ARG A 152 -1.14 10.66 -5.00
C ARG A 152 -0.16 9.98 -5.97
N LEU A 153 -0.02 8.65 -5.87
CA LEU A 153 0.80 7.86 -6.80
C LEU A 153 0.19 7.79 -8.21
N SER A 154 -1.14 7.67 -8.32
CA SER A 154 -1.83 7.60 -9.61
C SER A 154 -1.73 8.89 -10.43
N ARG A 155 -1.62 10.04 -9.77
CA ARG A 155 -1.45 11.35 -10.42
C ARG A 155 0.00 11.57 -10.88
N ARG A 156 0.96 10.87 -10.27
CA ARG A 156 2.36 10.87 -10.70
C ARG A 156 2.46 9.93 -11.91
N GLY A 157 2.43 10.52 -13.11
CA GLY A 157 2.62 9.77 -14.36
C GLY A 157 3.90 8.94 -14.36
N PRO A 158 4.06 7.97 -15.28
CA PRO A 158 5.27 7.16 -15.34
C PRO A 158 6.49 8.09 -15.44
N ALA A 159 7.39 8.00 -14.47
CA ALA A 159 8.69 8.65 -14.54
C ALA A 159 9.36 8.19 -15.85
N GLY A 160 9.65 9.13 -16.75
CA GLY A 160 10.36 8.85 -18.00
C GLY A 160 9.46 8.65 -19.23
N GLY A 161 8.76 9.71 -19.64
CA GLY A 161 8.21 9.84 -20.99
C GLY A 161 8.57 11.22 -21.52
N GLY A 162 9.85 11.44 -21.84
CA GLY A 162 10.27 12.68 -22.48
C GLY A 162 9.38 12.97 -23.69
N ARG A 163 8.58 14.03 -23.60
CA ARG A 163 7.97 14.62 -24.79
C ARG A 163 9.14 15.13 -25.65
N LYS A 164 9.62 14.32 -26.60
CA LYS A 164 10.29 14.88 -27.76
C LYS A 164 9.24 15.73 -28.46
N GLY A 165 9.40 17.05 -28.34
CA GLY A 165 8.62 18.02 -29.09
C GLY A 165 8.59 17.61 -30.55
N ARG A 166 7.39 17.45 -31.09
CA ARG A 166 7.18 17.24 -32.50
C ARG A 166 6.71 18.58 -33.08
N ARG A 167 7.53 19.07 -34.03
CA ARG A 167 7.37 20.22 -34.91
C ARG A 167 7.61 21.60 -34.32
#